data_AF-A0A4R7THZ4-F1
#
_entry.id   AF-A0A4R7THZ4-F1
#
_cell.length_a   1.000
_cell.length_b   1.000
_cell.length_c   1.000
_cell.angle_alpha   90.00
_cell.angle_beta   90.00
_cell.angle_gamma   90.00
#
_symmetry.space_group_name_H-M   'P 1'
#
loop_
_entity.id
_entity.type
_entity.pdbx_description
1 polymer ?
#
loop_
_entity_poly.entity_id
_entity_poly.type
_entity_poly.pdbx_seq_one_letter_code
_entity_poly.pdbx_strand_id
1 'polypeptide(L)'
;MSTSSLPAKASLSQLRARAKDLRKAVAKGRPDAIARVRAHHPEYRGNAVDSAAFTLRDAQLTIAREHGMNGWAELMEKVATELVEGRELHRYFGVELNNETWDLMDQIDENSPIGDQERLLYGAYAACLHWLEAGNEANHARGEYVIARAALRIGRPALGLEHARRCLELVLAHPDQMADWDEPFAHEALARALAATGSPDLARAELARATELAAAVTGDGDRRVLADEFAKEPWFGLRP
;
A
#
# COMPACT_ATOMS: atom_id res chain seq x y z
N MET A 1 9.11 -35.18 9.09
CA MET A 1 7.91 -34.30 8.99
C MET A 1 8.32 -33.09 8.18
N SER A 2 7.61 -32.79 7.09
CA SER A 2 7.86 -31.57 6.33
C SER A 2 7.21 -30.41 7.10
N THR A 3 8.03 -29.52 7.66
CA THR A 3 7.59 -28.26 8.26
C THR A 3 7.39 -27.25 7.14
N SER A 4 6.19 -26.69 7.01
CA SER A 4 5.97 -25.59 6.07
C SER A 4 6.37 -24.30 6.77
N SER A 5 7.37 -23.59 6.23
CA SER A 5 7.72 -22.24 6.71
C SER A 5 6.51 -21.31 6.59
N LEU A 6 6.41 -20.35 7.50
CA LEU A 6 5.38 -19.32 7.41
C LEU A 6 5.57 -18.53 6.10
N PRO A 7 4.50 -18.32 5.31
CA PRO A 7 4.57 -17.42 4.15
C PRO A 7 5.02 -16.03 4.58
N ALA A 8 5.84 -15.35 3.77
CA ALA A 8 6.33 -13.98 4.03
C ALA A 8 5.20 -12.95 4.24
N LYS A 9 3.95 -13.28 3.86
CA LYS A 9 2.74 -12.45 4.03
C LYS A 9 1.64 -13.15 4.83
N ALA A 10 1.99 -14.04 5.77
CA ALA A 10 1.00 -14.75 6.57
C ALA A 10 0.18 -13.75 7.41
N SER A 11 -1.11 -13.54 7.09
CA SER A 11 -1.97 -12.65 7.88
C SER A 11 -2.77 -13.41 8.95
N LEU A 12 -3.01 -12.76 10.09
CA LEU A 12 -3.83 -13.31 11.19
C LEU A 12 -5.26 -13.66 10.74
N SER A 13 -5.83 -12.89 9.79
CA SER A 13 -7.16 -13.15 9.22
C SER A 13 -7.16 -14.41 8.36
N GLN A 14 -6.17 -14.60 7.48
CA GLN A 14 -6.03 -15.80 6.66
C GLN A 14 -5.81 -17.05 7.52
N LEU A 15 -5.00 -16.98 8.58
CA LEU A 15 -4.81 -18.12 9.49
C LEU A 15 -6.11 -18.53 10.17
N ARG A 16 -6.91 -17.56 10.65
CA ARG A 16 -8.25 -17.83 11.23
C ARG A 16 -9.22 -18.42 10.21
N ALA A 17 -9.20 -17.93 8.96
CA ALA A 17 -10.01 -18.48 7.88
C ALA A 17 -9.61 -19.94 7.56
N ARG A 18 -8.31 -20.21 7.40
CA ARG A 18 -7.77 -21.56 7.18
C ARG A 18 -8.18 -22.55 8.27
N ALA A 19 -8.20 -22.13 9.54
CA ALA A 19 -8.65 -23.00 10.64
C ALA A 19 -10.14 -23.36 10.52
N LYS A 20 -10.99 -22.39 10.16
CA LYS A 20 -12.43 -22.63 9.92
C LYS A 20 -12.65 -23.54 8.72
N ASP A 21 -11.90 -23.33 7.64
CA ASP A 21 -11.99 -24.12 6.42
C ASP A 21 -11.52 -25.55 6.64
N LEU A 22 -10.41 -25.75 7.37
CA LEU A 22 -9.92 -27.07 7.75
C LEU A 22 -10.97 -27.83 8.57
N ARG A 23 -11.57 -27.21 9.59
CA ARG A 23 -12.66 -27.83 10.37
C ARG A 23 -13.83 -28.25 9.47
N LYS A 24 -14.26 -27.37 8.56
CA LYS A 24 -15.36 -27.64 7.63
C LYS A 24 -15.02 -28.78 6.66
N ALA A 25 -13.77 -28.87 6.20
CA ALA A 25 -13.31 -29.93 5.31
C ALA A 25 -13.26 -31.29 6.02
N VAL A 26 -12.78 -31.33 7.27
CA VAL A 26 -12.79 -32.55 8.10
C VAL A 26 -14.22 -33.02 8.37
N ALA A 27 -15.13 -32.11 8.74
CA ALA A 27 -16.55 -32.44 8.94
C ALA A 27 -17.22 -33.03 7.68
N LYS A 28 -16.71 -32.71 6.48
CA LYS A 28 -17.16 -33.27 5.20
C LYS A 28 -16.44 -34.56 4.78
N GLY A 29 -15.56 -35.10 5.62
CA GLY A 29 -14.81 -36.32 5.33
C GLY A 29 -13.77 -36.16 4.21
N ARG A 30 -13.28 -34.95 3.95
CA ARG A 30 -12.32 -34.70 2.85
C ARG A 30 -10.99 -35.43 3.11
N PRO A 31 -10.55 -36.35 2.22
CA PRO A 31 -9.36 -37.18 2.49
C PRO A 31 -8.07 -36.38 2.69
N ASP A 32 -7.91 -35.28 1.94
CA ASP A 32 -6.77 -34.37 2.02
C ASP A 32 -6.71 -33.65 3.38
N ALA A 33 -7.86 -33.19 3.89
CA ALA A 33 -7.96 -32.56 5.20
C ALA A 33 -7.66 -33.56 6.34
N ILE A 34 -8.18 -34.78 6.25
CA ILE A 34 -7.92 -35.86 7.23
C ILE A 34 -6.44 -36.25 7.24
N ALA A 35 -5.82 -36.38 6.07
CA ALA A 35 -4.38 -36.68 5.97
C ALA A 35 -3.52 -35.59 6.61
N ARG A 36 -3.87 -34.31 6.37
CA ARG A 36 -3.21 -33.15 6.99
C ARG A 36 -3.33 -33.17 8.52
N VAL A 37 -4.51 -33.44 9.06
CA VAL A 37 -4.72 -33.58 10.51
C VAL A 37 -3.86 -34.69 11.09
N ARG A 38 -3.83 -35.89 10.47
CA ARG A 38 -3.02 -37.03 10.93
C ARG A 38 -1.52 -36.74 10.91
N ALA A 39 -1.04 -35.95 9.97
CA ALA A 39 0.37 -35.60 9.88
C ALA A 39 0.82 -34.67 11.02
N HIS A 40 -0.01 -33.70 11.40
CA HIS A 40 0.40 -32.58 12.25
C HIS A 40 -0.22 -32.57 13.66
N HIS A 41 -1.43 -33.12 13.85
CA HIS A 41 -2.10 -33.11 15.14
C HIS A 41 -1.64 -34.26 16.05
N PRO A 42 -1.17 -33.99 17.29
CA PRO A 42 -0.58 -35.02 18.16
C PRO A 42 -1.56 -36.15 18.51
N GLU A 43 -2.83 -35.85 18.75
CA GLU A 43 -3.85 -36.83 19.15
C GLU A 43 -4.29 -37.76 18.00
N TYR A 44 -4.22 -37.26 16.76
CA TYR A 44 -4.69 -38.00 15.58
C TYR A 44 -3.57 -38.72 14.82
N ARG A 45 -2.32 -38.64 15.29
CA ARG A 45 -1.19 -39.36 14.70
C ARG A 45 -1.40 -40.86 14.84
N GLY A 46 -1.65 -41.53 13.72
CA GLY A 46 -1.90 -42.97 13.67
C GLY A 46 -3.31 -43.40 14.10
N ASN A 47 -4.18 -42.45 14.46
CA ASN A 47 -5.54 -42.72 14.93
C ASN A 47 -6.60 -42.34 13.86
N ALA A 48 -7.83 -42.85 14.06
CA ALA A 48 -8.99 -42.38 13.32
C ALA A 48 -9.31 -40.93 13.70
N VAL A 49 -9.64 -40.10 12.71
CA VAL A 49 -10.16 -38.74 12.97
C VAL A 49 -11.67 -38.84 13.03
N ASP A 50 -12.24 -38.77 14.24
CA ASP A 50 -13.67 -38.63 14.39
C ASP A 50 -14.09 -37.24 13.90
N SER A 51 -14.70 -37.22 12.72
CA SER A 51 -15.07 -35.98 12.03
C SER A 51 -16.19 -35.22 12.74
N ALA A 52 -17.00 -35.91 13.57
CA ALA A 52 -18.07 -35.28 14.36
C ALA A 52 -17.53 -34.63 15.64
N ALA A 53 -16.44 -35.16 16.20
CA ALA A 53 -15.79 -34.63 17.39
C ALA A 53 -14.70 -33.59 17.10
N PHE A 54 -14.26 -33.44 15.85
CA PHE A 54 -13.17 -32.52 15.47
C PHE A 54 -13.57 -31.04 15.63
N THR A 55 -12.93 -30.36 16.57
CA THR A 55 -13.28 -28.99 16.95
C THR A 55 -12.49 -27.92 16.19
N LEU A 56 -12.85 -26.65 16.40
CA LEU A 56 -12.03 -25.53 15.91
C LEU A 56 -10.65 -25.49 16.57
N ARG A 57 -10.55 -25.90 17.85
CA ARG A 57 -9.29 -25.94 18.59
C ARG A 57 -8.33 -26.96 17.98
N ASP A 58 -8.84 -28.10 17.53
CA ASP A 58 -8.04 -29.15 16.87
C ASP A 58 -7.55 -28.68 15.50
N ALA A 59 -8.39 -27.97 14.75
CA ALA A 59 -8.01 -27.34 13.48
C ALA A 59 -6.91 -26.29 13.69
N GLN A 60 -7.04 -25.43 14.70
CA GLN A 60 -6.04 -24.43 15.08
C GLN A 60 -4.72 -25.08 15.51
N LEU A 61 -4.76 -26.15 16.30
CA LEU A 61 -3.57 -26.87 16.75
C LEU A 61 -2.87 -27.60 15.59
N THR A 62 -3.63 -28.16 14.64
CA THR A 62 -3.08 -28.78 13.42
C THR A 62 -2.28 -27.75 12.63
N ILE A 63 -2.85 -26.56 12.41
CA ILE A 63 -2.17 -25.47 11.66
C ILE A 63 -0.94 -24.96 12.42
N ALA A 64 -1.01 -24.79 13.75
CA ALA A 64 0.15 -24.41 14.55
C ALA A 64 1.30 -25.42 14.39
N ARG A 65 1.01 -26.72 14.52
CA ARG A 65 2.01 -27.79 14.41
C ARG A 65 2.58 -27.95 13.00
N GLU A 66 1.81 -27.65 11.97
CA GLU A 66 2.26 -27.60 10.57
C GLU A 66 3.35 -26.54 10.34
N HIS A 67 3.25 -25.42 11.04
CA HIS A 67 4.23 -24.34 11.06
C HIS A 67 5.30 -24.49 12.14
N GLY A 68 5.35 -25.65 12.82
CA GLY A 68 6.35 -25.94 13.85
C GLY A 68 6.08 -25.31 15.23
N MET A 69 4.95 -24.64 15.42
CA MET A 69 4.55 -24.01 16.69
C MET A 69 3.83 -25.01 17.60
N ASN A 70 3.97 -24.86 18.92
CA ASN A 70 3.39 -25.80 19.88
C ASN A 70 1.89 -25.61 20.09
N GLY A 71 1.38 -24.42 19.79
CA GLY A 71 -0.03 -24.10 19.92
C GLY A 71 -0.46 -22.89 19.12
N TRP A 72 -1.77 -22.68 19.04
CA TRP A 72 -2.37 -21.58 18.30
C TRP A 72 -1.95 -20.20 18.84
N ALA A 73 -1.87 -20.05 20.16
CA ALA A 73 -1.44 -18.80 20.78
C ALA A 73 -0.01 -18.42 20.35
N GLU A 74 0.94 -19.36 20.41
CA GLU A 74 2.33 -19.16 19.96
C GLU A 74 2.41 -18.84 18.47
N LEU A 75 1.64 -19.52 17.63
CA LEU A 75 1.57 -19.20 16.20
C LEU A 75 1.04 -17.77 15.97
N MET A 76 -0.03 -17.40 16.67
CA MET A 76 -0.64 -16.07 16.53
C MET A 76 0.28 -14.97 17.07
N GLU A 77 0.97 -15.22 18.18
CA GLU A 77 1.97 -14.31 18.76
C GLU A 77 3.15 -14.14 17.80
N LYS A 78 3.75 -15.23 17.31
CA LYS A 78 4.87 -15.16 16.35
C LYS A 78 4.49 -14.40 15.08
N VAL A 79 3.34 -14.71 14.50
CA VAL A 79 2.85 -14.01 13.29
C VAL A 79 2.49 -12.57 13.61
N ALA A 80 1.90 -12.28 14.78
CA ALA A 80 1.65 -10.91 15.19
C ALA A 80 2.94 -10.12 15.40
N THR A 81 3.96 -10.67 16.06
CA THR A 81 5.25 -10.00 16.26
C THR A 81 5.97 -9.78 14.94
N GLU A 82 6.06 -10.79 14.06
CA GLU A 82 6.67 -10.63 12.73
C GLU A 82 5.91 -9.62 11.85
N LEU A 83 4.58 -9.59 11.92
CA LEU A 83 3.75 -8.62 11.18
C LEU A 83 3.74 -7.21 11.80
N VAL A 84 3.75 -7.10 13.12
CA VAL A 84 3.67 -5.82 13.84
C VAL A 84 5.03 -5.13 13.81
N GLU A 85 6.13 -5.86 13.99
CA GLU A 85 7.47 -5.29 13.82
C GLU A 85 7.71 -4.87 12.36
N GLY A 86 7.34 -5.70 11.39
CA GLY A 86 7.51 -5.37 9.97
C GLY A 86 6.61 -4.21 9.50
N ARG A 87 5.31 -4.29 9.76
CA ARG A 87 4.34 -3.29 9.27
C ARG A 87 4.52 -1.94 9.95
N GLU A 88 4.82 -1.90 11.25
CA GLU A 88 5.08 -0.63 11.94
C GLU A 88 6.40 0.00 11.47
N LEU A 89 7.43 -0.80 11.14
CA LEU A 89 8.65 -0.27 10.52
C LEU A 89 8.39 0.26 9.10
N HIS A 90 7.63 -0.45 8.26
CA HIS A 90 7.24 0.08 6.95
C HIS A 90 6.43 1.37 7.09
N ARG A 91 5.50 1.44 8.04
CA ARG A 91 4.76 2.67 8.32
C ARG A 91 5.68 3.80 8.79
N TYR A 92 6.61 3.52 9.69
CA TYR A 92 7.62 4.49 10.16
C TYR A 92 8.44 5.05 9.00
N PHE A 93 9.07 4.18 8.20
CA PHE A 93 9.88 4.62 7.05
C PHE A 93 9.04 5.32 5.97
N GLY A 94 7.80 4.86 5.74
CA GLY A 94 6.88 5.52 4.80
C GLY A 94 6.53 6.95 5.21
N VAL A 95 6.40 7.22 6.52
CA VAL A 95 6.19 8.57 7.04
C VAL A 95 7.47 9.40 6.97
N GLU A 96 8.59 8.90 7.51
CA GLU A 96 9.85 9.66 7.59
C GLU A 96 10.38 10.02 6.20
N LEU A 97 10.43 9.06 5.27
CA LEU A 97 10.93 9.30 3.92
C LEU A 97 10.00 10.22 3.12
N ASN A 98 8.68 10.13 3.33
CA ASN A 98 7.74 11.04 2.68
C ASN A 98 7.98 12.48 3.15
N ASN A 99 8.11 12.70 4.46
CA ASN A 99 8.37 14.02 5.02
C ASN A 99 9.72 14.59 4.55
N GLU A 100 10.79 13.79 4.60
CA GLU A 100 12.11 14.19 4.08
C GLU A 100 12.04 14.53 2.58
N THR A 101 11.26 13.77 1.79
CA THR A 101 11.08 14.03 0.36
C THR A 101 10.40 15.38 0.11
N TRP A 102 9.38 15.72 0.89
CA TRP A 102 8.72 17.03 0.79
C TRP A 102 9.65 18.19 1.18
N ASP A 103 10.35 18.06 2.31
CA ASP A 103 11.31 19.07 2.77
C ASP A 103 12.42 19.30 1.74
N LEU A 104 12.89 18.23 1.09
CA LEU A 104 13.92 18.28 0.07
C LEU A 104 13.39 18.86 -1.25
N MET A 105 12.14 18.56 -1.63
CA MET A 105 11.51 19.05 -2.87
C MET A 105 11.40 20.58 -2.90
N ASP A 106 11.17 21.21 -1.74
CA ASP A 106 11.13 22.67 -1.61
C ASP A 106 12.51 23.32 -1.81
N GLN A 107 13.60 22.57 -1.68
CA GLN A 107 14.98 23.05 -1.74
C GLN A 107 15.71 22.69 -3.04
N ILE A 108 15.24 21.67 -3.75
CA ILE A 108 15.86 21.13 -4.96
C ILE A 108 15.09 21.56 -6.20
N ASP A 109 15.80 21.75 -7.30
CA ASP A 109 15.26 21.95 -8.64
C ASP A 109 16.11 21.24 -9.71
N GLU A 110 15.79 21.46 -10.99
CA GLU A 110 16.51 20.90 -12.14
C GLU A 110 17.98 21.36 -12.27
N ASN A 111 18.38 22.44 -11.59
CA ASN A 111 19.74 22.99 -11.62
C ASN A 111 20.61 22.50 -10.45
N SER A 112 20.01 21.82 -9.49
CA SER A 112 20.69 21.27 -8.32
C SER A 112 21.66 20.13 -8.69
N PRO A 113 22.68 19.81 -7.86
CA PRO A 113 23.59 18.69 -8.13
C PRO A 113 22.86 17.38 -8.40
N ILE A 114 23.34 16.58 -9.36
CA ILE A 114 22.68 15.32 -9.79
C ILE A 114 22.43 14.38 -8.61
N GLY A 115 23.37 14.25 -7.68
CA GLY A 115 23.21 13.40 -6.50
C GLY A 115 22.07 13.83 -5.57
N ASP A 116 21.79 15.14 -5.49
CA ASP A 116 20.68 15.66 -4.70
C ASP A 116 19.35 15.39 -5.42
N GLN A 117 19.30 15.57 -6.74
CA GLN A 117 18.14 15.20 -7.56
C GLN A 117 17.83 13.69 -7.45
N GLU A 118 18.86 12.84 -7.47
CA GLU A 118 18.73 11.39 -7.30
C GLU A 118 18.19 11.05 -5.91
N ARG A 119 18.71 11.70 -4.85
CA ARG A 119 18.22 11.50 -3.48
C ARG A 119 16.74 11.83 -3.34
N LEU A 120 16.28 12.93 -3.94
CA LEU A 120 14.86 13.30 -3.95
C LEU A 120 14.01 12.19 -4.58
N LEU A 121 14.42 11.69 -5.75
CA LEU A 121 13.66 10.66 -6.45
C LEU A 121 13.70 9.31 -5.71
N TYR A 122 14.85 8.94 -5.12
CA TYR A 122 14.98 7.74 -4.30
C TYR A 122 14.10 7.80 -3.05
N GLY A 123 14.04 8.95 -2.38
CA GLY A 123 13.15 9.17 -1.24
C GLY A 123 11.68 8.95 -1.60
N ALA A 124 11.23 9.55 -2.71
CA ALA A 124 9.85 9.40 -3.20
C ALA A 124 9.49 7.94 -3.49
N TYR A 125 10.36 7.20 -4.22
CA TYR A 125 10.13 5.79 -4.50
C TYR A 125 10.16 4.91 -3.25
N ALA A 126 11.11 5.15 -2.35
CA ALA A 126 11.22 4.38 -1.11
C ALA A 126 9.98 4.60 -0.23
N ALA A 127 9.52 5.85 -0.09
CA ALA A 127 8.28 6.16 0.62
C ALA A 127 7.07 5.42 0.02
N CYS A 128 6.92 5.47 -1.31
CA CYS A 128 5.85 4.76 -2.04
C CYS A 128 5.92 3.24 -1.78
N LEU A 129 7.10 2.63 -1.88
CA LEU A 129 7.30 1.21 -1.62
C LEU A 129 6.92 0.81 -0.18
N HIS A 130 7.27 1.63 0.80
CA HIS A 130 6.88 1.39 2.20
C HIS A 130 5.36 1.49 2.39
N TRP A 131 4.70 2.40 1.69
CA TRP A 131 3.24 2.49 1.68
C TRP A 131 2.56 1.31 0.98
N LEU A 132 3.16 0.70 -0.04
CA LEU A 132 2.64 -0.54 -0.63
C LEU A 132 2.63 -1.71 0.35
N GLU A 133 3.54 -1.73 1.33
CA GLU A 133 3.59 -2.79 2.35
C GLU A 133 2.73 -2.47 3.58
N ALA A 134 2.59 -1.20 3.98
CA ALA A 134 1.89 -0.80 5.21
C ALA A 134 0.48 -0.22 5.00
N GLY A 135 0.25 0.47 3.89
CA GLY A 135 -0.89 1.32 3.60
C GLY A 135 -2.01 0.65 2.78
N ASN A 136 -2.78 1.49 2.10
CA ASN A 136 -3.88 1.11 1.21
C ASN A 136 -3.74 1.78 -0.17
N GLU A 137 -4.76 1.67 -1.04
CA GLU A 137 -4.69 2.23 -2.40
C GLU A 137 -4.57 3.76 -2.42
N ALA A 138 -5.11 4.47 -1.42
CA ALA A 138 -4.89 5.91 -1.29
C ALA A 138 -3.43 6.24 -0.95
N ASN A 139 -2.78 5.43 -0.11
CA ASN A 139 -1.36 5.60 0.14
C ASN A 139 -0.52 5.35 -1.13
N HIS A 140 -0.89 4.36 -1.96
CA HIS A 140 -0.24 4.15 -3.25
C HIS A 140 -0.43 5.37 -4.16
N ALA A 141 -1.66 5.84 -4.35
CA ALA A 141 -1.96 7.00 -5.19
C ALA A 141 -1.18 8.26 -4.75
N ARG A 142 -1.08 8.50 -3.44
CA ARG A 142 -0.29 9.61 -2.88
C ARG A 142 1.22 9.43 -3.10
N GLY A 143 1.72 8.20 -3.04
CA GLY A 143 3.11 7.89 -3.39
C GLY A 143 3.41 8.21 -4.86
N GLU A 144 2.53 7.81 -5.77
CA GLU A 144 2.60 8.13 -7.20
C GLU A 144 2.58 9.65 -7.46
N TYR A 145 1.72 10.38 -6.73
CA TYR A 145 1.68 11.84 -6.75
C TYR A 145 3.02 12.47 -6.35
N VAL A 146 3.63 12.02 -5.25
CA VAL A 146 4.93 12.53 -4.78
C VAL A 146 6.03 12.24 -5.80
N ILE A 147 6.07 11.04 -6.40
CA ILE A 147 7.04 10.70 -7.45
C ILE A 147 6.85 11.60 -8.67
N ALA A 148 5.60 11.84 -9.09
CA ALA A 148 5.30 12.73 -10.21
C ALA A 148 5.80 14.16 -9.96
N ARG A 149 5.48 14.71 -8.78
CA ARG A 149 5.91 16.05 -8.35
C ARG A 149 7.43 16.16 -8.25
N ALA A 150 8.10 15.18 -7.64
CA ALA A 150 9.55 15.11 -7.54
C ALA A 150 10.20 15.09 -8.93
N ALA A 151 9.73 14.23 -9.83
CA ALA A 151 10.26 14.11 -11.18
C ALA A 151 10.11 15.41 -11.98
N LEU A 152 8.95 16.08 -11.89
CA LEU A 152 8.73 17.37 -12.54
C LEU A 152 9.65 18.46 -11.96
N ARG A 153 9.85 18.46 -10.65
CA ARG A 153 10.72 19.44 -9.97
C ARG A 153 12.18 19.39 -10.43
N ILE A 154 12.68 18.20 -10.78
CA ILE A 154 14.07 17.98 -11.25
C ILE A 154 14.19 17.87 -12.77
N GLY A 155 13.20 18.36 -13.53
CA GLY A 155 13.28 18.42 -14.99
C GLY A 155 13.18 17.05 -15.69
N ARG A 156 12.43 16.09 -15.12
CA ARG A 156 12.17 14.75 -15.69
C ARG A 156 10.70 14.58 -16.12
N PRO A 157 10.20 15.34 -17.12
CA PRO A 157 8.77 15.45 -17.41
C PRO A 157 8.12 14.16 -17.91
N ALA A 158 8.84 13.32 -18.68
CA ALA A 158 8.31 12.04 -19.14
C ALA A 158 8.00 11.09 -17.97
N LEU A 159 8.89 11.04 -16.98
CA LEU A 159 8.70 10.26 -15.76
C LEU A 159 7.56 10.83 -14.91
N GLY A 160 7.50 12.16 -14.79
CA GLY A 160 6.40 12.86 -14.10
C GLY A 160 5.03 12.50 -14.69
N LEU A 161 4.92 12.43 -16.02
CA LEU A 161 3.69 12.07 -16.71
C LEU A 161 3.26 10.62 -16.49
N GLU A 162 4.21 9.68 -16.46
CA GLU A 162 3.93 8.27 -16.18
C GLU A 162 3.27 8.11 -14.79
N HIS A 163 3.91 8.68 -13.77
CA HIS A 163 3.43 8.61 -12.38
C HIS A 163 2.17 9.43 -12.14
N ALA A 164 2.00 10.59 -12.78
CA ALA A 164 0.77 11.38 -12.67
C ALA A 164 -0.44 10.63 -13.24
N ARG A 165 -0.27 9.93 -14.38
CA ARG A 165 -1.32 9.06 -14.94
C ARG A 165 -1.66 7.91 -14.00
N ARG A 166 -0.64 7.28 -13.42
CA ARG A 166 -0.85 6.18 -12.47
C ARG A 166 -1.56 6.63 -11.21
N CYS A 167 -1.21 7.81 -10.69
CA CYS A 167 -1.91 8.44 -9.57
C CYS A 167 -3.41 8.61 -9.87
N LEU A 168 -3.75 9.25 -11.00
CA LEU A 168 -5.14 9.46 -11.37
C LEU A 168 -5.89 8.14 -11.60
N GLU A 169 -5.26 7.15 -12.23
CA GLU A 169 -5.83 5.81 -12.41
C GLU A 169 -6.23 5.18 -11.06
N LEU A 170 -5.33 5.21 -10.07
CA LEU A 170 -5.58 4.67 -8.74
C LEU A 170 -6.70 5.40 -8.01
N VAL A 171 -6.70 6.74 -8.07
CA VAL A 171 -7.74 7.57 -7.44
C VAL A 171 -9.12 7.22 -8.01
N LEU A 172 -9.24 7.16 -9.34
CA LEU A 172 -10.52 6.87 -10.00
C LEU A 172 -10.95 5.41 -9.85
N ALA A 173 -10.01 4.47 -9.72
CA ALA A 173 -10.31 3.05 -9.54
C ALA A 173 -10.78 2.70 -8.12
N HIS A 174 -10.43 3.52 -7.12
CA HIS A 174 -10.65 3.21 -5.71
C HIS A 174 -11.30 4.35 -4.90
N PRO A 175 -12.41 4.96 -5.37
CA PRO A 175 -12.99 6.14 -4.74
C PRO A 175 -13.38 5.93 -3.27
N ASP A 176 -13.79 4.72 -2.89
CA ASP A 176 -14.16 4.37 -1.50
C ASP A 176 -12.97 4.44 -0.51
N GLN A 177 -11.74 4.48 -1.00
CA GLN A 177 -10.54 4.60 -0.17
C GLN A 177 -9.94 6.01 -0.18
N MET A 178 -10.45 6.90 -1.04
CA MET A 178 -9.92 8.24 -1.25
C MET A 178 -10.59 9.25 -0.32
N ALA A 179 -9.81 10.25 0.09
CA ALA A 179 -10.36 11.48 0.63
C ALA A 179 -10.83 12.38 -0.52
N ASP A 180 -11.68 13.35 -0.21
CA ASP A 180 -12.23 14.31 -1.18
C ASP A 180 -11.14 15.20 -1.82
N TRP A 181 -9.95 15.26 -1.22
CA TRP A 181 -8.79 15.98 -1.73
C TRP A 181 -7.82 15.16 -2.61
N ASP A 182 -7.97 13.83 -2.70
CA ASP A 182 -7.05 13.01 -3.51
C ASP A 182 -7.25 13.24 -5.04
N GLU A 183 -8.49 13.32 -5.51
CA GLU A 183 -8.82 13.59 -6.92
C GLU A 183 -8.32 14.95 -7.44
N PRO A 184 -8.51 16.09 -6.74
CA PRO A 184 -7.95 17.36 -7.19
C PRO A 184 -6.42 17.34 -7.28
N PHE A 185 -5.71 16.69 -6.35
CA PHE A 185 -4.25 16.56 -6.45
C PHE A 185 -3.81 15.66 -7.62
N ALA A 186 -4.53 14.59 -7.92
CA ALA A 186 -4.23 13.73 -9.05
C ALA A 186 -4.37 14.47 -10.39
N HIS A 187 -5.45 15.25 -10.56
CA HIS A 187 -5.64 16.10 -11.73
C HIS A 187 -4.59 17.22 -11.81
N GLU A 188 -4.20 17.81 -10.68
CA GLU A 188 -3.13 18.81 -10.63
C GLU A 188 -1.78 18.27 -11.13
N ALA A 189 -1.36 17.10 -10.63
CA ALA A 189 -0.11 16.49 -11.05
C ALA A 189 -0.13 16.16 -12.55
N LEU A 190 -1.26 15.67 -13.06
CA LEU A 190 -1.43 15.38 -14.48
C LEU A 190 -1.41 16.65 -15.33
N ALA A 191 -2.04 17.73 -14.87
CA ALA A 191 -2.00 19.04 -15.53
C ALA A 191 -0.56 19.54 -15.69
N ARG A 192 0.23 19.55 -14.60
CA ARG A 192 1.64 19.96 -14.65
C ARG A 192 2.46 19.08 -15.61
N ALA A 193 2.28 17.76 -15.53
CA ALA A 193 3.04 16.83 -16.37
C ALA A 193 2.69 16.97 -17.86
N LEU A 194 1.41 17.19 -18.20
CA LEU A 194 0.98 17.44 -19.57
C LEU A 194 1.54 18.77 -20.09
N ALA A 195 1.58 19.81 -19.26
CA ALA A 195 2.20 21.08 -19.65
C ALA A 195 3.71 20.91 -19.91
N ALA A 196 4.41 20.23 -19.00
CA ALA A 196 5.85 19.96 -19.12
C ALA A 196 6.21 19.10 -20.34
N THR A 197 5.30 18.24 -20.80
CA THR A 197 5.48 17.37 -21.98
C THR A 197 4.92 17.96 -23.28
N GLY A 198 4.46 19.21 -23.27
CA GLY A 198 4.05 19.94 -24.47
C GLY A 198 2.60 19.68 -24.93
N SER A 199 1.70 19.33 -24.00
CA SER A 199 0.26 19.11 -24.24
C SER A 199 -0.63 20.15 -23.56
N PRO A 200 -0.51 21.46 -23.88
CA PRO A 200 -1.10 22.55 -23.09
C PRO A 200 -2.65 22.58 -23.07
N ASP A 201 -3.32 22.10 -24.11
CA ASP A 201 -4.79 22.04 -24.14
C ASP A 201 -5.33 21.01 -23.14
N LEU A 202 -4.75 19.81 -23.14
CA LEU A 202 -5.09 18.76 -22.17
C LEU A 202 -4.73 19.22 -20.76
N ALA A 203 -3.55 19.84 -20.61
CA ALA A 203 -3.09 20.36 -19.33
C ALA A 203 -4.05 21.39 -18.72
N ARG A 204 -4.63 22.30 -19.55
CA ARG A 204 -5.67 23.24 -19.11
C ARG A 204 -6.96 22.56 -18.69
N ALA A 205 -7.38 21.50 -19.40
CA ALA A 205 -8.58 20.76 -19.05
C ALA A 205 -8.42 20.06 -17.69
N GLU A 206 -7.27 19.43 -17.45
CA GLU A 206 -6.96 18.79 -16.16
C GLU A 206 -6.87 19.83 -15.02
N LEU A 207 -6.26 20.98 -15.26
CA LEU A 207 -6.20 22.07 -14.27
C LEU A 207 -7.59 22.62 -13.92
N ALA A 208 -8.46 22.80 -14.92
CA ALA A 208 -9.83 23.23 -14.69
C ALA A 208 -10.59 22.21 -13.82
N ARG A 209 -10.40 20.92 -14.08
CA ARG A 209 -10.99 19.84 -13.30
C ARG A 209 -10.45 19.82 -11.86
N ALA A 210 -9.13 19.95 -11.69
CA ALA A 210 -8.49 20.04 -10.38
C ALA A 210 -9.05 21.21 -9.56
N THR A 211 -9.24 22.37 -10.19
CA THR A 211 -9.77 23.58 -9.54
C THR A 211 -11.23 23.43 -9.12
N GLU A 212 -12.07 22.88 -10.00
CA GLU A 212 -13.48 22.58 -9.70
C GLU A 212 -13.60 21.66 -8.47
N LEU A 213 -12.83 20.58 -8.46
CA LEU A 213 -12.81 19.61 -7.36
C LEU A 213 -12.26 20.20 -6.07
N ALA A 214 -11.17 20.96 -6.13
CA ALA A 214 -10.58 21.61 -4.97
C ALA A 214 -11.56 22.57 -4.29
N ALA A 215 -12.40 23.27 -5.06
CA ALA A 215 -13.46 24.12 -4.52
C ALA A 215 -14.57 23.33 -3.80
N ALA A 216 -14.77 22.06 -4.16
CA ALA A 216 -15.77 21.17 -3.58
C ALA A 216 -15.30 20.39 -2.33
N VAL A 217 -14.01 20.41 -2.01
CA VAL A 217 -13.45 19.76 -0.80
C VAL A 217 -14.09 20.35 0.46
N THR A 218 -14.50 19.50 1.40
CA THR A 218 -15.32 19.90 2.55
C THR A 218 -14.50 20.64 3.61
N GLY A 219 -13.27 20.22 3.86
CA GLY A 219 -12.41 20.76 4.92
C GLY A 219 -11.72 22.08 4.55
N ASP A 220 -11.95 23.13 5.33
CA ASP A 220 -11.29 24.45 5.15
C ASP A 220 -9.75 24.38 5.24
N GLY A 221 -9.23 23.45 6.06
CA GLY A 221 -7.79 23.18 6.16
C GLY A 221 -7.25 22.54 4.89
N ASP A 222 -7.92 21.49 4.40
CA ASP A 222 -7.51 20.74 3.21
C ASP A 222 -7.61 21.60 1.95
N ARG A 223 -8.65 22.44 1.83
CA ARG A 223 -8.75 23.43 0.75
C ARG A 223 -7.59 24.42 0.74
N ARG A 224 -7.10 24.81 1.91
CA ARG A 224 -5.95 25.71 2.02
C ARG A 224 -4.66 25.04 1.60
N VAL A 225 -4.45 23.79 2.02
CA VAL A 225 -3.31 22.98 1.59
C VAL A 225 -3.30 22.82 0.07
N LEU A 226 -4.44 22.51 -0.54
CA LEU A 226 -4.59 22.46 -2.01
C LEU A 226 -4.22 23.80 -2.66
N ALA A 227 -4.75 24.92 -2.16
CA ALA A 227 -4.46 26.24 -2.70
C ALA A 227 -2.98 26.62 -2.58
N ASP A 228 -2.36 26.35 -1.42
CA ASP A 228 -0.95 26.63 -1.17
C ASP A 228 -0.05 25.80 -2.10
N GLU A 229 -0.38 24.52 -2.31
CA GLU A 229 0.35 23.66 -3.25
C GLU A 229 0.13 24.04 -4.72
N PHE A 230 -1.09 24.44 -5.09
CA PHE A 230 -1.38 24.90 -6.45
C PHE A 230 -0.63 26.19 -6.76
N ALA A 231 -0.35 27.04 -5.77
CA ALA A 231 0.45 28.24 -5.96
C ALA A 231 1.95 27.97 -6.20
N LYS A 232 2.45 26.77 -5.86
CA LYS A 232 3.87 26.42 -6.03
C LYS A 232 4.19 26.10 -7.50
N GLU A 233 5.33 26.61 -7.98
CA GLU A 233 5.92 26.28 -9.29
C GLU A 233 6.70 24.93 -9.24
N PRO A 234 6.94 24.25 -10.37
CA PRO A 234 6.72 24.69 -11.76
C PRO A 234 5.35 24.31 -12.35
N TRP A 235 4.75 25.25 -13.09
CA TRP A 235 3.53 25.06 -13.90
C TRP A 235 3.79 25.00 -15.41
N PHE A 236 5.05 25.14 -15.83
CA PHE A 236 5.48 24.97 -17.22
C PHE A 236 4.66 25.83 -18.21
N GLY A 237 4.33 27.06 -17.79
CA GLY A 237 3.57 28.03 -18.59
C GLY A 237 2.05 27.97 -18.41
N LEU A 238 1.52 27.05 -17.60
CA LEU A 238 0.14 27.14 -17.11
C LEU A 238 0.01 28.21 -16.01
N ARG A 239 -1.22 28.70 -15.84
CA ARG A 239 -1.58 29.60 -14.75
C ARG A 239 -2.69 28.93 -13.94
N PRO A 240 -2.40 28.44 -12.73
CA PRO A 240 -3.40 27.90 -11.80
C PRO A 240 -4.32 29.00 -11.25
#